data_AF-A0A841G604-F1
#
_entry.id   AF-A0A841G604-F1
#
_cell.length_a   1.000
_cell.length_b   1.000
_cell.length_c   1.000
_cell.angle_alpha   90.00
_cell.angle_beta   90.00
_cell.angle_gamma   90.00
#
_symmetry.space_group_name_H-M   'P 1'
#
loop_
_entity.id
_entity.type
_entity.pdbx_description
1 polymer ?
#
loop_
_entity_poly.entity_id
_entity_poly.type
_entity_poly.pdbx_seq_one_letter_code
_entity_poly.pdbx_strand_id
1 'polypeptide(L)'
;MMRKRMRGFTLIEIMLVIVIIGCAAGIVVLSIPGGPSPKLGYDLAEESQQLAATIQVMSEQATQQGRTIGLHISEHGYQFMVRQQAVAAGESSPEQTTSKALDDTLTDWEHQSWQPYDSEKLRTAGEFDEKISLALTLDGMQLQDEENRLGRSEPQWFDTENQLEAKTPQILLLPSGEITPFSLTLQDQESDHRLSRQIKGQENGQVTVLSTSPEDLPGGSS
;
A
#
# COMPACT_ATOMS: atom_id res chain seq x y z
N MET A 1 55.82 -36.42 12.74
CA MET A 1 54.56 -35.96 13.37
C MET A 1 54.34 -34.49 13.03
N MET A 2 53.37 -34.16 12.18
CA MET A 2 53.06 -32.77 11.81
C MET A 2 52.14 -32.15 12.86
N ARG A 3 52.63 -31.13 13.59
CA ARG A 3 51.79 -30.29 14.46
C ARG A 3 50.94 -29.37 13.58
N LYS A 4 49.63 -29.64 13.54
CA LYS A 4 48.62 -28.75 12.96
C LYS A 4 48.61 -27.45 13.78
N ARG A 5 49.06 -26.33 13.21
CA ARG A 5 48.92 -25.02 13.86
C ARG A 5 47.43 -24.66 13.88
N MET A 6 46.83 -24.63 15.06
CA MET A 6 45.51 -24.07 15.26
C MET A 6 45.65 -22.54 15.17
N ARG A 7 45.10 -21.94 14.11
CA ARG A 7 44.97 -20.48 14.01
C ARG A 7 43.73 -20.10 14.83
N GLY A 8 43.96 -19.56 16.02
CA GLY A 8 42.89 -18.97 16.83
C GLY A 8 42.46 -17.63 16.24
N PHE A 9 41.16 -17.34 16.31
CA PHE A 9 40.58 -16.07 15.89
C PHE A 9 41.15 -14.92 16.73
N THR A 10 41.41 -13.79 16.08
CA THR A 10 41.94 -12.60 16.77
C THR A 10 40.82 -11.86 17.49
N LEU A 11 41.13 -11.23 18.63
CA LEU A 11 40.16 -10.42 19.39
C LEU A 11 39.50 -9.32 18.54
N ILE A 12 40.27 -8.75 17.59
CA ILE A 12 39.77 -7.71 16.68
C ILE A 12 38.73 -8.25 15.68
N GLU A 13 38.85 -9.51 15.27
CA GLU A 13 37.91 -10.15 14.33
C GLU A 13 36.55 -10.38 14.99
N ILE A 14 36.55 -10.81 16.26
CA ILE A 14 35.30 -10.95 17.04
C ILE A 14 34.69 -9.57 17.33
N MET A 15 35.52 -8.55 17.63
CA MET A 15 35.04 -7.17 17.80
C MET A 15 34.37 -6.62 16.54
N LEU A 16 35.00 -6.82 15.38
CA LEU A 16 34.49 -6.36 14.09
C LEU A 16 33.17 -7.04 13.74
N VAL A 17 33.05 -8.35 13.97
CA VAL A 17 31.81 -9.10 13.70
C VAL A 17 30.66 -8.57 14.55
N ILE A 18 30.88 -8.27 15.83
CA ILE A 18 29.84 -7.70 16.70
C ILE A 18 29.44 -6.29 16.23
N VAL A 19 30.40 -5.48 15.79
CA VAL A 19 30.13 -4.13 15.25
C VAL A 19 29.34 -4.21 13.94
N ILE A 20 29.71 -5.12 13.02
CA ILE A 20 29.00 -5.30 11.74
C ILE A 20 27.58 -5.80 11.99
N ILE A 21 27.38 -6.78 12.89
CA ILE A 21 26.04 -7.27 13.25
C ILE A 21 25.23 -6.14 13.90
N GLY A 22 25.83 -5.33 14.77
CA GLY A 22 25.17 -4.18 15.39
C GLY A 22 24.76 -3.11 14.38
N CYS A 23 25.64 -2.76 13.43
CA CYS A 23 25.34 -1.81 12.36
C CYS A 23 24.31 -2.37 11.37
N ALA A 24 24.37 -3.66 11.03
CA ALA A 24 23.42 -4.30 10.14
C ALA A 24 22.03 -4.42 10.78
N ALA A 25 21.93 -4.72 12.08
CA ALA A 25 20.65 -4.82 12.78
C ALA A 25 19.88 -3.49 12.81
N GLY A 26 20.58 -2.35 12.84
CA GLY A 26 19.95 -1.02 12.82
C GLY A 26 19.31 -0.61 11.48
N ILE A 27 19.65 -1.28 10.38
CA ILE A 27 19.21 -0.88 9.02
C ILE A 27 18.02 -1.72 8.52
N VAL A 28 17.75 -2.89 9.12
CA VAL A 28 16.79 -3.88 8.56
C VAL A 28 15.31 -3.57 8.85
N VAL A 29 14.98 -2.53 9.61
CA VAL A 29 13.57 -2.20 9.92
C VAL A 29 12.82 -1.58 8.71
N LEU A 30 13.51 -1.22 7.63
CA LEU A 30 12.97 -0.27 6.65
C LEU A 30 12.08 -0.81 5.53
N SER A 31 11.79 -2.10 5.40
CA SER A 31 10.79 -2.54 4.42
C SER A 31 10.35 -4.00 4.65
N ILE A 32 9.72 -4.27 5.79
CA ILE A 32 8.95 -5.51 5.92
C ILE A 32 7.62 -5.29 5.19
N PRO A 33 7.21 -6.15 4.25
CA PRO A 33 5.86 -6.14 3.71
C PRO A 33 4.85 -6.27 4.88
N GLY A 34 4.10 -5.21 5.17
CA GLY A 34 3.20 -5.14 6.33
C GLY A 34 3.86 -4.70 7.65
N GLY A 35 5.09 -4.16 7.61
CA GLY A 35 5.73 -3.51 8.76
C GLY A 35 5.08 -2.18 9.14
N PRO A 36 5.43 -1.60 10.30
CA PRO A 36 4.88 -0.33 10.76
C PRO A 36 5.12 0.77 9.73
N SER A 37 4.05 1.38 9.25
CA SER A 37 4.13 2.50 8.31
C SER A 37 4.81 3.71 8.99
N PRO A 38 5.53 4.55 8.25
CA PRO A 38 6.10 5.77 8.83
C PRO A 38 4.98 6.67 9.37
N LYS A 39 5.14 7.12 10.62
CA LYS A 39 4.20 8.05 11.27
C LYS A 39 4.28 9.43 10.61
N LEU A 40 3.12 9.96 10.22
CA LEU A 40 2.98 11.29 9.61
C LEU A 40 2.96 12.40 10.66
N GLY A 41 3.28 13.62 10.23
CA GLY A 41 3.28 14.80 11.07
C GLY A 41 1.86 15.24 11.49
N TYR A 42 1.81 16.18 12.43
CA TYR A 42 0.56 16.75 12.94
C TYR A 42 -0.02 17.87 12.06
N ASP A 43 0.76 18.40 11.10
CA ASP A 43 0.28 19.45 10.20
C ASP A 43 -0.57 18.84 9.07
N LEU A 44 -1.88 18.85 9.29
CA LEU A 44 -2.86 18.32 8.34
C LEU A 44 -2.81 19.02 6.97
N ALA A 45 -2.42 20.29 6.93
CA ALA A 45 -2.34 21.04 5.68
C ALA A 45 -1.16 20.55 4.84
N GLU A 46 0.00 20.40 5.44
CA GLU A 46 1.20 19.89 4.77
C GLU A 46 0.99 18.43 4.33
N GLU A 47 0.50 17.56 5.22
CA GLU A 47 0.32 16.14 4.91
C GLU A 47 -0.74 15.91 3.83
N SER A 48 -1.84 16.67 3.82
CA SER A 48 -2.85 16.57 2.76
C SER A 48 -2.34 17.04 1.40
N GLN A 49 -1.53 18.11 1.36
CA GLN A 49 -0.87 18.58 0.14
C GLN A 49 0.15 17.56 -0.38
N GLN A 50 0.96 16.98 0.52
CA GLN A 50 1.94 15.97 0.16
C GLN A 50 1.28 14.69 -0.37
N LEU A 51 0.22 14.22 0.28
CA LEU A 51 -0.54 13.06 -0.18
C LEU A 51 -1.16 13.32 -1.56
N ALA A 52 -1.81 14.47 -1.76
CA ALA A 52 -2.40 14.82 -3.06
C ALA A 52 -1.36 14.88 -4.18
N ALA A 53 -0.20 15.49 -3.93
CA ALA A 53 0.91 15.52 -4.87
C ALA A 53 1.43 14.11 -5.16
N THR A 54 1.52 13.24 -4.15
CA THR A 54 1.95 11.85 -4.32
C THR A 54 0.95 11.05 -5.17
N ILE A 55 -0.37 11.22 -4.97
CA ILE A 55 -1.40 10.58 -5.80
C ILE A 55 -1.26 11.02 -7.25
N GLN A 56 -1.04 12.32 -7.50
CA GLN A 56 -0.82 12.85 -8.85
C GLN A 56 0.39 12.20 -9.52
N VAL A 57 1.53 12.15 -8.82
CA VAL A 57 2.75 11.51 -9.32
C VAL A 57 2.53 10.01 -9.57
N MET A 58 1.80 9.32 -8.69
CA MET A 58 1.49 7.90 -8.89
C MET A 58 0.57 7.66 -10.10
N SER A 59 -0.37 8.56 -10.38
CA SER A 59 -1.18 8.49 -11.60
C SER A 59 -0.33 8.62 -12.87
N GLU A 60 0.62 9.56 -12.86
CA GLU A 60 1.60 9.69 -13.93
C GLU A 60 2.49 8.44 -14.05
N GLN A 61 2.88 7.84 -12.94
CA GLN A 61 3.65 6.58 -12.94
C GLN A 61 2.83 5.40 -13.49
N ALA A 62 1.54 5.29 -13.16
CA ALA A 62 0.66 4.26 -13.70
C ALA A 62 0.58 4.35 -15.23
N THR A 63 0.44 5.58 -15.75
CA THR A 63 0.47 5.88 -17.19
C THR A 63 1.83 5.56 -17.81
N GLN A 64 2.92 6.01 -17.19
CA GLN A 64 4.29 5.81 -17.71
C GLN A 64 4.72 4.34 -17.74
N GLN A 65 4.32 3.57 -16.73
CA GLN A 65 4.72 2.17 -16.56
C GLN A 65 3.72 1.19 -17.18
N GLY A 66 2.57 1.69 -17.67
CA GLY A 66 1.54 0.85 -18.27
C GLY A 66 0.87 -0.11 -17.28
N ARG A 67 0.94 0.16 -15.96
CA ARG A 67 0.42 -0.74 -14.90
C ARG A 67 -0.55 -0.02 -13.98
N THR A 68 -1.57 -0.75 -13.52
CA THR A 68 -2.51 -0.23 -12.53
C THR A 68 -1.86 -0.14 -11.16
N ILE A 69 -1.91 1.05 -10.56
CA ILE A 69 -1.52 1.29 -9.18
C ILE A 69 -2.81 1.44 -8.37
N GLY A 70 -2.90 0.75 -7.25
CA GLY A 70 -3.99 0.87 -6.30
C GLY A 70 -3.59 1.73 -5.11
N LEU A 71 -4.55 2.41 -4.51
CA LEU A 71 -4.40 3.11 -3.25
C LEU A 71 -5.42 2.53 -2.26
N HIS A 72 -4.89 1.92 -1.20
CA HIS A 72 -5.64 1.45 -0.05
C HIS A 72 -5.71 2.57 0.99
N ILE A 73 -6.90 2.84 1.50
CA ILE A 73 -7.17 3.77 2.59
C ILE A 73 -7.66 2.97 3.80
N SER A 74 -7.04 3.23 4.94
CA SER A 74 -7.46 2.75 6.26
C SER A 74 -7.90 3.94 7.11
N GLU A 75 -8.53 3.67 8.24
CA GLU A 75 -9.01 4.70 9.18
C GLU A 75 -7.94 5.73 9.55
N HIS A 76 -6.68 5.30 9.70
CA HIS A 76 -5.56 6.14 10.11
C HIS A 76 -4.41 6.13 9.11
N GLY A 77 -4.61 5.73 7.85
CA GLY A 77 -3.46 5.59 6.96
C GLY A 77 -3.78 5.29 5.51
N TYR A 78 -2.73 5.21 4.71
CA TYR A 78 -2.83 4.87 3.30
C TYR A 78 -1.62 4.05 2.85
N GLN A 79 -1.83 3.27 1.78
CA GLN A 79 -0.78 2.48 1.16
C GLN A 79 -1.02 2.34 -0.35
N PHE A 80 0.00 2.66 -1.14
CA PHE A 80 0.01 2.37 -2.57
C PHE A 80 0.38 0.90 -2.80
N MET A 81 -0.24 0.31 -3.81
CA MET A 81 -0.11 -1.10 -4.15
C MET A 81 -0.04 -1.25 -5.67
N VAL A 82 0.57 -2.32 -6.15
CA VAL A 82 0.55 -2.71 -7.56
C VAL A 82 0.02 -4.11 -7.72
N ARG A 83 -0.71 -4.32 -8.81
CA ARG A 83 -1.14 -5.64 -9.23
C ARG A 83 0.04 -6.34 -9.90
N GLN A 84 0.55 -7.41 -9.28
CA GLN A 84 1.43 -8.33 -10.00
C GLN A 84 0.58 -9.18 -10.93
N GLN A 85 0.83 -9.08 -12.23
CA GLN A 85 0.36 -10.11 -13.14
C GLN A 85 1.25 -11.31 -12.92
N ALA A 86 0.68 -12.45 -12.50
CA ALA A 86 1.39 -13.72 -12.55
C ALA A 86 1.78 -13.94 -14.01
N VAL A 87 3.04 -13.70 -14.34
CA VAL A 87 3.60 -14.03 -15.64
C VAL A 87 3.58 -15.55 -15.69
N ALA A 88 2.66 -16.12 -16.48
CA ALA A 88 2.69 -17.53 -16.81
C ALA A 88 4.09 -17.82 -17.37
N ALA A 89 4.92 -18.51 -16.58
CA ALA A 89 6.27 -18.87 -16.96
C ALA A 89 6.20 -19.94 -18.05
N GLY A 90 6.05 -19.49 -19.29
CA GLY A 90 6.08 -20.35 -20.46
C GLY A 90 6.86 -19.66 -21.57
N GLU A 91 8.13 -20.04 -21.73
CA GLU A 91 8.77 -20.35 -23.02
C GLU A 91 10.31 -20.42 -22.89
N SER A 92 10.83 -21.58 -22.49
CA SER A 92 12.07 -22.14 -23.07
C SER A 92 12.30 -23.59 -22.63
N SER A 93 11.73 -24.54 -23.38
CA SER A 93 12.32 -25.87 -23.65
C SER A 93 11.38 -26.65 -24.58
N PRO A 94 11.77 -26.94 -25.83
CA PRO A 94 11.02 -27.85 -26.67
C PRO A 94 11.52 -29.27 -26.40
N GLU A 95 10.78 -30.08 -25.65
CA GLU A 95 10.90 -31.54 -25.75
C GLU A 95 9.65 -32.26 -25.26
N GLN A 96 9.29 -33.31 -26.01
CA GLN A 96 8.00 -33.98 -26.08
C GLN A 96 7.71 -34.86 -24.84
N THR A 97 6.45 -35.00 -24.43
CA THR A 97 5.63 -36.24 -24.60
C THR A 97 4.43 -36.32 -23.65
N THR A 98 3.24 -36.39 -24.27
CA THR A 98 2.11 -37.28 -23.99
C THR A 98 1.48 -37.38 -22.59
N SER A 99 0.18 -37.06 -22.58
CA SER A 99 -0.91 -37.59 -21.74
C SER A 99 -1.05 -37.11 -20.29
N LYS A 100 -1.45 -35.85 -20.12
CA LYS A 100 -2.44 -35.45 -19.09
C LYS A 100 -3.09 -34.09 -19.40
N ALA A 101 -3.30 -33.80 -20.69
CA ALA A 101 -4.11 -32.66 -21.08
C ALA A 101 -5.57 -33.03 -20.85
N LEU A 102 -6.27 -32.30 -19.98
CA LEU A 102 -7.71 -31.94 -20.03
C LEU A 102 -8.33 -31.58 -18.66
N ASP A 103 -7.54 -31.37 -17.58
CA ASP A 103 -8.12 -31.00 -16.27
C ASP A 103 -7.47 -29.80 -15.55
N ASP A 104 -6.48 -29.13 -16.16
CA ASP A 104 -5.67 -28.11 -15.45
C ASP A 104 -5.68 -26.71 -16.10
N THR A 105 -6.65 -26.45 -16.98
CA THR A 105 -6.77 -25.16 -17.71
C THR A 105 -7.85 -24.24 -17.15
N LEU A 106 -8.23 -24.38 -15.87
CA LEU A 106 -9.38 -23.67 -15.30
C LEU A 106 -9.12 -22.82 -14.05
N THR A 107 -7.86 -22.57 -13.65
CA THR A 107 -7.62 -21.81 -12.40
C THR A 107 -6.42 -20.87 -12.42
N ASP A 108 -6.09 -20.27 -13.58
CA ASP A 108 -4.97 -19.30 -13.66
C ASP A 108 -5.40 -17.84 -13.37
N TRP A 109 -6.70 -17.61 -13.12
CA TRP A 109 -7.31 -16.27 -13.11
C TRP A 109 -7.55 -15.70 -11.70
N GLU A 110 -7.28 -16.47 -10.64
CA GLU A 110 -7.61 -16.08 -9.25
C GLU A 110 -6.44 -15.51 -8.44
N HIS A 111 -5.19 -15.57 -8.92
CA HIS A 111 -4.03 -15.12 -8.15
C HIS A 111 -3.53 -13.71 -8.54
N GLN A 112 -4.49 -12.81 -8.76
CA GLN A 112 -4.37 -11.34 -8.71
C GLN A 112 -3.86 -10.81 -7.35
N SER A 113 -2.61 -11.04 -6.94
CA SER A 113 -2.12 -10.50 -5.66
C SER A 113 -1.73 -9.02 -5.77
N TRP A 114 -2.38 -8.17 -4.96
CA TRP A 114 -1.91 -6.82 -4.69
C TRP A 114 -0.68 -6.86 -3.80
N GLN A 115 0.38 -6.15 -4.19
CA GLN A 115 1.58 -6.01 -3.38
C GLN A 115 1.88 -4.54 -3.10
N PRO A 116 2.46 -4.21 -1.93
CA PRO A 116 2.90 -2.87 -1.63
C PRO A 116 3.77 -2.28 -2.76
N TYR A 117 3.49 -1.04 -3.13
CA TYR A 117 4.32 -0.30 -4.07
C TYR A 117 5.52 0.27 -3.30
N ASP A 118 6.74 -0.15 -3.64
CA ASP A 118 7.96 0.38 -3.03
C ASP A 118 8.62 1.43 -3.93
N SER A 119 9.13 2.51 -3.33
CA SER A 119 9.83 3.59 -4.02
C SER A 119 10.79 4.30 -3.09
N GLU A 120 12.06 4.42 -3.51
CA GLU A 120 13.08 5.15 -2.73
C GLU A 120 12.83 6.67 -2.68
N LYS A 121 12.08 7.22 -3.65
CA LYS A 121 11.92 8.67 -3.82
C LYS A 121 10.59 9.22 -3.32
N LEU A 122 9.59 8.36 -3.17
CA LEU A 122 8.22 8.77 -2.86
C LEU A 122 7.76 8.07 -1.58
N ARG A 123 6.95 8.76 -0.78
CA ARG A 123 6.28 8.15 0.38
C ARG A 123 5.11 7.31 -0.13
N THR A 124 5.28 5.99 -0.16
CA THR A 124 4.29 5.06 -0.73
C THR A 124 3.32 4.48 0.30
N ALA A 125 3.58 4.73 1.58
CA ALA A 125 2.69 4.40 2.68
C ALA A 125 2.88 5.42 3.80
N GLY A 126 1.84 5.59 4.61
CA GLY A 126 1.86 6.51 5.73
C GLY A 126 0.75 6.19 6.71
N GLU A 127 1.05 6.35 7.99
CA GLU A 127 0.07 6.22 9.06
C GLU A 127 0.04 7.52 9.87
N PHE A 128 -1.15 8.05 10.05
CA PHE A 128 -1.39 9.23 10.86
C PHE A 128 -1.41 8.87 12.34
N ASP A 129 -1.34 9.91 13.17
CA ASP A 129 -1.61 9.79 14.60
C ASP A 129 -3.09 9.42 14.83
N GLU A 130 -3.40 8.75 15.94
CA GLU A 130 -4.75 8.26 16.27
C GLU A 130 -5.80 9.40 16.35
N LYS A 131 -5.36 10.64 16.55
CA LYS A 131 -6.26 11.80 16.51
C LYS A 131 -6.70 12.22 15.10
N ILE A 132 -6.01 11.76 14.05
CA ILE A 132 -6.34 12.10 12.67
C ILE A 132 -7.01 10.91 12.01
N SER A 133 -8.30 11.03 11.73
CA SER A 133 -9.06 10.02 11.00
C SER A 133 -9.24 10.36 9.53
N LEU A 134 -9.23 9.32 8.69
CA LEU A 134 -9.47 9.37 7.26
C LEU A 134 -10.84 8.77 6.95
N ALA A 135 -11.67 9.53 6.25
CA ALA A 135 -12.95 9.07 5.74
C ALA A 135 -12.95 9.12 4.21
N LEU A 136 -13.18 7.96 3.57
CA LEU A 136 -13.23 7.83 2.12
C LEU A 136 -14.69 7.81 1.62
N THR A 137 -14.97 8.64 0.63
CA THR A 137 -16.22 8.63 -0.14
C THR A 137 -15.90 8.31 -1.60
N LEU A 138 -16.55 7.28 -2.15
CA LEU A 138 -16.49 6.90 -3.56
C LEU A 138 -17.87 7.14 -4.19
N ASP A 139 -17.94 7.82 -5.33
CA ASP A 139 -19.20 8.12 -6.04
C ASP A 139 -20.33 8.70 -5.16
N GLY A 140 -19.95 9.48 -4.13
CA GLY A 140 -20.90 10.09 -3.19
C GLY A 140 -21.39 9.16 -2.07
N MET A 141 -20.97 7.89 -2.05
CA MET A 141 -21.22 6.95 -0.96
C MET A 141 -20.01 6.94 -0.01
N GLN A 142 -20.23 7.26 1.26
CA GLN A 142 -19.20 7.14 2.29
C GLN A 142 -19.06 5.67 2.68
N LEU A 143 -17.84 5.13 2.65
CA LEU A 143 -17.60 3.79 3.16
C LEU A 143 -17.63 3.85 4.69
N GLN A 144 -18.57 3.13 5.31
CA GLN A 144 -18.60 2.89 6.76
C GLN A 144 -17.92 1.55 7.07
N ASP A 145 -17.13 1.54 8.15
CA ASP A 145 -16.01 0.65 8.51
C ASP A 145 -16.22 -0.87 8.61
N GLU A 146 -17.28 -1.47 8.08
CA GLU A 146 -17.50 -2.92 8.22
C GLU A 146 -16.83 -3.73 7.08
N GLU A 147 -15.55 -3.46 6.75
CA GLU A 147 -14.74 -4.11 5.67
C GLU A 147 -14.92 -3.43 4.28
N ASN A 148 -13.82 -2.98 3.66
CA ASN A 148 -13.74 -2.23 2.38
C ASN A 148 -14.31 -2.98 1.14
N ARG A 149 -15.61 -3.28 1.09
CA ARG A 149 -16.23 -4.19 0.12
C ARG A 149 -16.66 -3.51 -1.18
N LEU A 150 -15.68 -3.36 -2.08
CA LEU A 150 -15.82 -3.74 -3.50
C LEU A 150 -14.77 -4.79 -3.86
N GLY A 151 -14.62 -5.79 -2.99
CA GLY A 151 -13.99 -7.07 -3.25
C GLY A 151 -15.03 -8.15 -2.94
N ARG A 152 -15.39 -8.92 -3.95
CA ARG A 152 -16.34 -10.05 -3.92
C ARG A 152 -16.18 -10.85 -2.61
N SER A 153 -17.27 -11.10 -1.90
CA SER A 153 -17.36 -12.10 -0.83
C SER A 153 -16.61 -13.37 -1.24
N GLU A 154 -15.46 -13.66 -0.63
CA GLU A 154 -14.91 -15.01 -0.70
C GLU A 154 -15.89 -15.94 0.03
N PRO A 155 -16.40 -17.00 -0.62
CA PRO A 155 -17.24 -17.98 0.04
C PRO A 155 -16.45 -18.62 1.19
N GLN A 156 -17.06 -18.60 2.36
CA GLN A 156 -16.50 -18.92 3.67
C GLN A 156 -16.17 -20.42 3.85
N TRP A 157 -15.55 -21.10 2.89
CA TRP A 157 -15.31 -22.56 2.91
C TRP A 157 -13.84 -22.98 2.72
N PHE A 158 -12.87 -22.05 2.57
CA PHE A 158 -11.44 -22.41 2.52
C PHE A 158 -10.58 -21.61 3.51
N ASP A 159 -9.89 -22.38 4.35
CA ASP A 159 -8.65 -22.14 5.06
C ASP A 159 -8.58 -21.14 6.24
N THR A 160 -8.52 -21.74 7.43
CA THR A 160 -8.51 -21.15 8.78
C THR A 160 -7.10 -20.82 9.32
N GLU A 161 -6.03 -20.69 8.51
CA GLU A 161 -4.69 -20.56 9.12
C GLU A 161 -3.70 -19.56 8.52
N ASN A 162 -4.13 -18.67 7.61
CA ASN A 162 -3.26 -17.58 7.15
C ASN A 162 -4.02 -16.31 6.73
N GLN A 163 -4.92 -15.82 7.59
CA GLN A 163 -5.54 -14.50 7.46
C GLN A 163 -4.59 -13.40 7.94
N LEU A 164 -3.50 -13.19 7.21
CA LEU A 164 -2.90 -11.85 7.14
C LEU A 164 -3.78 -11.10 6.14
N GLU A 165 -4.75 -10.34 6.65
CA GLU A 165 -5.71 -9.53 5.91
C GLU A 165 -5.11 -8.97 4.61
N ALA A 166 -5.48 -9.55 3.47
CA ALA A 166 -5.02 -9.09 2.18
C ALA A 166 -5.68 -7.73 1.88
N LYS A 167 -5.03 -6.65 2.30
CA LYS A 167 -5.47 -5.26 2.04
C LYS A 167 -5.73 -5.10 0.54
N THR A 168 -6.94 -4.70 0.17
CA THR A 168 -7.31 -4.41 -1.22
C THR A 168 -7.34 -2.90 -1.44
N PRO A 169 -6.97 -2.38 -2.60
CA PRO A 169 -7.07 -0.94 -2.87
C PRO A 169 -8.51 -0.53 -3.21
N GLN A 170 -8.95 0.61 -2.68
CA GLN A 170 -10.28 1.19 -2.97
C GLN A 170 -10.23 2.13 -4.18
N ILE A 171 -9.11 2.83 -4.35
CA ILE A 171 -8.91 3.81 -5.43
C ILE A 171 -7.93 3.20 -6.43
N LEU A 172 -8.27 3.22 -7.72
CA LEU A 172 -7.42 2.74 -8.80
C LEU A 172 -6.90 3.91 -9.62
N LEU A 173 -5.60 3.87 -9.91
CA LEU A 173 -4.89 4.74 -10.85
C LEU A 173 -4.62 3.91 -12.10
N LEU A 174 -5.32 4.22 -13.18
CA LEU A 174 -5.30 3.44 -14.41
C LEU A 174 -4.21 3.92 -15.36
N PRO A 175 -3.63 3.03 -16.19
CA PRO A 175 -2.66 3.42 -17.23
C PRO A 175 -3.21 4.38 -18.29
N SER A 176 -4.53 4.55 -18.37
CA SER A 176 -5.19 5.53 -19.23
C SER A 176 -5.01 6.98 -18.72
N GLY A 177 -4.54 7.16 -17.49
CA GLY A 177 -4.55 8.43 -16.77
C GLY A 177 -5.83 8.67 -15.98
N GLU A 178 -6.80 7.74 -16.07
CA GLU A 178 -8.03 7.81 -15.29
C GLU A 178 -7.78 7.42 -13.82
N ILE A 179 -8.50 8.05 -12.91
CA ILE A 179 -8.49 7.76 -11.48
C ILE A 179 -9.91 7.46 -11.02
N THR A 180 -10.11 6.44 -10.18
CA THR A 180 -11.40 6.19 -9.53
C THR A 180 -11.85 7.47 -8.79
N PRO A 181 -12.99 8.09 -9.13
CA PRO A 181 -13.42 9.31 -8.48
C PRO A 181 -13.59 9.14 -6.97
N PHE A 182 -12.95 10.02 -6.20
CA PHE A 182 -12.96 9.91 -4.74
C PHE A 182 -12.95 11.27 -4.06
N SER A 183 -13.43 11.27 -2.81
CA SER A 183 -13.26 12.37 -1.87
C SER A 183 -12.75 11.79 -0.55
N LEU A 184 -11.50 12.10 -0.21
CA LEU A 184 -10.84 11.67 1.01
C LEU A 184 -10.82 12.84 2.00
N THR A 185 -11.50 12.68 3.13
CA THR A 185 -11.54 13.70 4.19
C THR A 185 -10.60 13.28 5.31
N LEU A 186 -9.65 14.15 5.66
CA LEU A 186 -8.81 14.02 6.83
C LEU A 186 -9.34 14.98 7.89
N GLN A 187 -9.55 14.50 9.11
CA GLN A 187 -10.09 15.28 10.21
C GLN A 187 -9.30 15.04 11.48
N ASP A 188 -8.92 16.12 12.16
CA ASP A 188 -8.44 16.07 13.53
C ASP A 188 -9.65 15.96 14.49
N GLN A 189 -9.69 14.88 15.28
CA GLN A 189 -10.76 14.57 16.22
C GLN A 189 -10.55 15.21 17.61
N GLU A 190 -9.33 15.62 17.95
CA GLU A 190 -9.00 16.15 19.29
C GLU A 190 -9.02 17.68 19.33
N SER A 191 -8.69 18.33 18.21
CA SER A 191 -8.65 19.80 18.13
C SER A 191 -10.02 20.44 18.30
N ASP A 192 -10.10 21.41 19.24
CA ASP A 192 -11.28 22.25 19.52
C ASP A 192 -11.76 23.02 18.26
N HIS A 193 -10.82 23.30 17.36
CA HIS A 193 -11.10 23.68 15.99
C HIS A 193 -11.05 22.42 15.11
N ARG A 194 -12.22 21.89 14.73
CA ARG A 194 -12.37 20.76 13.78
C ARG A 194 -11.84 21.16 12.40
N LEU A 195 -10.52 21.22 12.25
CA LEU A 195 -9.86 21.47 10.98
C LEU A 195 -9.97 20.20 10.15
N SER A 196 -10.65 20.29 9.02
CA SER A 196 -10.71 19.22 8.03
C SER A 196 -10.06 19.64 6.72
N ARG A 197 -9.44 18.67 6.08
CA ARG A 197 -8.87 18.79 4.73
C ARG A 197 -9.51 17.72 3.87
N GLN A 198 -9.85 18.08 2.64
CA GLN A 198 -10.48 17.16 1.71
C GLN A 198 -9.66 17.09 0.43
N ILE A 199 -9.24 15.88 0.06
CA ILE A 199 -8.54 15.57 -1.19
C ILE A 199 -9.57 14.98 -2.15
N LYS A 200 -9.71 15.57 -3.34
CA LYS A 200 -10.62 15.07 -4.39
C LYS A 200 -9.82 14.60 -5.58
N GLY A 201 -10.06 13.35 -5.99
CA GLY A 201 -9.62 12.81 -7.27
C GLY A 201 -10.77 12.75 -8.25
N GLN A 202 -10.56 13.26 -9.45
CA GLN A 202 -11.54 13.23 -10.55
C GLN A 202 -11.15 12.18 -11.59
N GLU A 203 -12.13 11.72 -12.36
CA GLU A 203 -11.94 10.69 -13.40
C GLU A 203 -10.87 11.07 -14.43
N ASN A 204 -10.70 12.37 -14.72
CA ASN A 204 -9.68 12.88 -15.63
C ASN A 204 -8.24 12.87 -15.06
N GLY A 205 -8.05 12.29 -13.87
CA GLY A 205 -6.76 12.21 -13.20
C GLY A 205 -6.33 13.46 -12.43
N GLN A 206 -7.19 14.49 -12.34
CA GLN A 206 -6.91 15.68 -11.54
C GLN A 206 -7.12 15.42 -10.05
N VAL A 207 -6.13 15.80 -9.24
CA VAL A 207 -6.20 15.75 -7.77
C VAL A 207 -6.15 17.17 -7.21
N THR A 208 -7.08 17.51 -6.31
CA THR A 208 -7.15 18.84 -5.66
C THR A 208 -7.31 18.71 -4.15
N VAL A 209 -6.80 19.70 -3.41
CA VAL A 209 -6.97 19.79 -1.95
C VAL A 209 -7.83 20.99 -1.62
N LEU A 210 -8.86 20.75 -0.81
CA LEU A 210 -9.79 21.74 -0.31
C LEU A 210 -9.66 21.83 1.21
N SER A 211 -9.64 23.05 1.73
CA SER A 211 -9.82 23.28 3.16
C SER A 211 -11.31 23.34 3.41
N THR A 212 -11.83 22.51 4.31
CA THR A 212 -13.24 22.55 4.70
C THR A 212 -13.31 23.07 6.12
N SER A 213 -14.10 24.12 6.32
CA SER A 213 -14.57 24.46 7.67
C SER A 213 -15.74 23.53 8.02
N PRO A 214 -15.96 23.20 9.30
CA PRO A 214 -17.06 22.31 9.71
C PRO A 214 -18.46 22.82 9.30
N GLU A 215 -18.61 24.09 8.91
CA GLU A 215 -19.84 24.67 8.35
C GLU A 215 -20.14 24.26 6.89
N ASP A 216 -19.15 23.76 6.14
CA ASP A 216 -19.31 23.38 4.72
C ASP A 216 -19.66 21.90 4.51
N LEU A 217 -19.81 21.11 5.58
CA LEU A 217 -20.21 19.71 5.50
C LEU A 217 -21.73 19.60 5.22
N PRO A 218 -22.17 18.93 4.14
CA PRO A 218 -23.59 18.69 3.89
C PRO A 218 -24.10 17.65 4.88
N GLY A 219 -24.61 18.11 6.02
CA GLY A 219 -25.13 17.24 7.09
C GLY A 219 -25.55 17.95 8.38
N GLY A 220 -25.39 19.27 8.48
CA GLY A 220 -25.92 20.07 9.59
C GLY A 220 -27.33 20.59 9.31
N SER A 221 -28.33 19.72 9.21
CA SER A 221 -29.72 20.14 9.35
C SER A 221 -30.20 19.78 10.76
N SER A 222 -30.38 20.84 11.56
CA SER A 222 -31.10 20.86 12.85
C SER A 222 -32.46 20.18 12.81
#